data_AF-A0A673FVK4-F1
#
_entry.id   AF-A0A673FVK4-F1
#
_cell.length_a   1.000
_cell.length_b   1.000
_cell.length_c   1.000
_cell.angle_alpha   90.00
_cell.angle_beta   90.00
_cell.angle_gamma   90.00
#
_symmetry.space_group_name_H-M   'P 1'
#
loop_
_entity.id
_entity.type
_entity.pdbx_description
1 polymer ?
#
loop_
_entity_poly.entity_id
_entity_poly.type
_entity_poly.pdbx_seq_one_letter_code
_entity_poly.pdbx_strand_id
1 'polypeptide(L)'
;MTTFEDILEEAGTFGRSQMRIVSIFCLVSIPFSFVYVGIVFQGFTPEHWCRDPAVSGIRERCGWSLQDARRATVPLMNSSAGVTYNQCQRLDMDWNATGLTCDNPESELIQAQLSTLPMTGCADGWEYDYEGRQSFVTEV
;
A
#
# COMPACT_ATOMS: atom_id res chain seq x y z
N MET A 1 21.61 13.56 -54.20
CA MET A 1 21.52 13.51 -52.73
C MET A 1 20.07 13.86 -52.43
N THR A 2 19.27 12.94 -51.91
CA THR A 2 17.85 13.19 -51.62
C THR A 2 17.75 14.19 -50.47
N THR A 3 17.02 15.29 -50.66
CA THR A 3 16.84 16.31 -49.63
C THR A 3 15.62 15.99 -48.76
N PHE A 4 15.53 16.58 -47.57
CA PHE A 4 14.40 16.36 -46.66
C PHE A 4 13.06 16.78 -47.29
N GLU A 5 13.08 17.82 -48.12
CA GLU A 5 11.91 18.30 -48.87
C GLU A 5 11.46 17.29 -49.93
N ASP A 6 12.39 16.64 -50.65
CA ASP A 6 12.03 15.56 -51.61
C ASP A 6 11.32 14.38 -50.92
N ILE A 7 11.72 14.07 -49.67
CA ILE A 7 11.11 13.00 -48.87
C ILE A 7 9.70 13.40 -48.40
N LEU A 8 9.50 14.68 -48.06
CA LEU A 8 8.19 15.23 -47.68
C LEU A 8 7.22 15.28 -48.86
N GLU A 9 7.73 15.59 -50.06
CA GLU A 9 6.94 15.60 -51.29
C GLU A 9 6.50 14.18 -51.70
N GLU A 10 7.40 13.19 -51.62
CA GLU A 10 7.11 11.78 -51.88
C GLU A 10 6.15 11.16 -50.85
N ALA A 11 6.25 11.55 -49.57
CA ALA A 11 5.34 11.09 -48.51
C ALA A 11 3.91 11.67 -48.64
N GLY A 12 3.74 12.70 -49.48
CA GLY A 12 2.47 13.35 -49.78
C GLY A 12 1.95 14.26 -48.66
N THR A 13 1.11 15.24 -49.04
CA THR A 13 0.44 16.14 -48.08
C THR A 13 -0.43 15.36 -47.10
N PHE A 14 -0.49 15.81 -45.83
CA PHE A 14 -1.27 15.17 -44.77
C PHE A 14 -2.74 14.96 -45.15
N GLY A 15 -3.05 13.79 -45.71
CA GLY A 15 -4.33 13.52 -46.34
C GLY A 15 -5.46 13.26 -45.34
N ARG A 16 -6.70 13.21 -45.81
CA ARG A 16 -7.88 12.94 -44.95
C ARG A 16 -7.78 11.60 -44.21
N SER A 17 -7.16 10.58 -44.82
CA SER A 17 -6.92 9.27 -44.19
C SER A 17 -5.85 9.35 -43.09
N GLN A 18 -4.73 10.04 -43.35
CA GLN A 18 -3.67 10.26 -42.36
C GLN A 18 -4.19 11.09 -41.17
N MET A 19 -4.97 12.14 -41.41
CA MET A 19 -5.65 12.89 -40.33
C MET A 19 -6.55 12.01 -39.48
N ARG A 20 -7.33 11.11 -40.09
CA ARG A 20 -8.21 10.17 -39.34
C ARG A 20 -7.39 9.23 -38.48
N ILE A 21 -6.33 8.63 -39.04
CA ILE A 21 -5.45 7.71 -38.32
C ILE A 21 -4.81 8.42 -37.13
N VAL A 22 -4.19 9.59 -37.36
CA VAL A 22 -3.57 10.37 -36.28
C VAL A 22 -4.58 10.79 -35.22
N SER A 23 -5.79 11.22 -35.62
CA SER A 23 -6.83 11.57 -34.65
C SER A 23 -7.22 10.39 -33.77
N ILE A 24 -7.36 9.19 -34.35
CA ILE A 24 -7.64 7.96 -33.60
C ILE A 24 -6.48 7.64 -32.66
N PHE A 25 -5.23 7.72 -33.12
CA PHE A 25 -4.06 7.51 -32.27
C PHE A 25 -4.03 8.49 -31.09
N CYS A 26 -4.25 9.79 -31.34
CA CYS A 26 -4.32 10.80 -30.28
C CYS A 26 -5.43 10.49 -29.27
N LEU A 27 -6.63 10.15 -29.73
CA LEU A 27 -7.76 9.79 -28.86
C LEU A 27 -7.44 8.55 -28.00
N VAL A 28 -6.75 7.56 -28.57
CA VAL A 28 -6.31 6.36 -27.84
C VAL A 28 -5.17 6.68 -26.87
N SER A 29 -4.31 7.67 -27.15
CA SER A 29 -3.20 8.06 -26.27
C SER A 29 -3.63 8.86 -25.04
N ILE A 30 -4.69 9.66 -25.13
CA ILE A 30 -5.21 10.45 -23.99
C ILE A 30 -5.40 9.63 -22.69
N PRO A 31 -6.05 8.45 -22.68
CA PRO A 31 -6.20 7.67 -21.46
C PRO A 31 -4.87 7.21 -20.86
N PHE A 32 -3.83 6.97 -21.67
CA PHE A 32 -2.51 6.57 -21.15
C PHE A 32 -1.87 7.65 -20.27
N SER A 33 -2.09 8.94 -20.59
CA SER A 33 -1.61 10.04 -19.74
C SER A 33 -2.16 9.94 -18.31
N PHE A 34 -3.43 9.55 -18.14
CA PHE A 34 -4.02 9.35 -16.81
C PHE A 34 -3.44 8.13 -16.10
N VAL A 35 -3.10 7.06 -16.82
CA VAL A 35 -2.41 5.88 -16.24
C VAL A 35 -1.04 6.26 -15.71
N TYR A 36 -0.25 7.02 -16.47
CA TYR A 36 1.08 7.47 -16.03
C TYR A 36 1.02 8.34 -14.78
N VAL A 37 0.06 9.27 -14.71
CA VAL A 37 -0.16 10.09 -13.50
C VAL A 37 -0.65 9.23 -12.33
N GLY A 38 -1.54 8.27 -12.58
CA GLY A 38 -2.08 7.36 -11.56
C GLY A 38 -1.00 6.54 -10.84
N ILE A 39 0.01 6.07 -11.57
CA ILE A 39 1.13 5.30 -10.99
C ILE A 39 1.83 6.07 -9.87
N VAL A 40 1.95 7.39 -9.99
CA VAL A 40 2.63 8.22 -8.98
C VAL A 40 1.86 8.23 -7.65
N PHE A 41 0.53 8.11 -7.70
CA PHE A 41 -0.31 8.01 -6.51
C PHE A 41 -0.46 6.57 -6.00
N GLN A 42 -0.36 5.58 -6.88
CA GLN A 42 -0.53 4.15 -6.54
C GLN A 42 0.77 3.46 -6.11
N GLY A 43 1.93 4.01 -6.48
CA GLY A 43 3.24 3.40 -6.21
C GLY A 43 3.69 3.47 -4.75
N PHE A 44 3.00 4.26 -3.93
CA PHE A 44 3.28 4.34 -2.49
C PHE A 44 2.30 3.47 -1.71
N THR A 45 2.83 2.41 -1.10
CA THR A 45 2.10 1.62 -0.10
C THR A 45 2.53 2.12 1.28
N PRO A 46 1.64 2.77 2.06
CA PRO A 46 1.98 3.15 3.42
C PRO A 46 2.23 1.92 4.29
N GLU A 47 2.93 2.13 5.39
CA GLU A 47 2.99 1.16 6.47
C GLU A 47 1.56 0.78 6.91
N HIS A 48 1.30 -0.51 6.96
CA HIS A 48 -0.05 -1.04 7.17
C HIS A 48 -0.02 -2.34 7.96
N TRP A 49 -1.09 -2.58 8.71
CA TRP A 49 -1.23 -3.78 9.54
C TRP A 49 -2.66 -4.31 9.45
N CYS A 50 -2.84 -5.60 9.75
CA CYS A 50 -4.18 -6.16 9.82
C CYS A 50 -5.04 -5.44 10.87
N ARG A 51 -6.26 -5.08 10.47
CA ARG A 51 -7.27 -4.62 11.42
C ARG A 51 -7.83 -5.83 12.16
N ASP A 52 -7.98 -5.70 13.47
CA ASP A 52 -8.72 -6.66 14.28
C ASP A 52 -9.79 -5.92 15.08
N PRO A 53 -11.09 -6.27 14.93
CA PRO A 53 -12.18 -5.55 15.55
C PRO A 53 -12.08 -5.58 17.09
N ALA A 54 -11.62 -6.68 17.68
CA ALA A 54 -11.50 -6.82 19.13
C ALA A 54 -10.40 -5.88 19.67
N VAL A 55 -9.23 -5.87 19.00
CA VAL A 55 -8.13 -4.97 19.36
C VAL A 55 -8.52 -3.51 19.16
N SER A 56 -9.25 -3.18 18.09
CA SER A 56 -9.72 -1.81 17.85
C SER A 56 -10.69 -1.33 18.93
N GLY A 57 -11.59 -2.20 19.40
CA GLY A 57 -12.50 -1.89 20.50
C GLY A 57 -11.80 -1.75 21.85
N ILE A 58 -10.66 -2.44 22.07
CA ILE A 58 -9.83 -2.22 23.25
C ILE A 58 -9.09 -0.89 23.14
N ARG A 59 -8.50 -0.59 21.98
CA ARG A 59 -7.81 0.67 21.71
C ARG A 59 -8.71 1.88 22.01
N GLU A 60 -9.94 1.88 21.50
CA GLU A 60 -10.90 2.96 21.72
C GLU A 60 -11.30 3.10 23.19
N ARG A 61 -11.49 1.98 23.90
CA ARG A 61 -11.85 1.99 25.33
C ARG A 61 -10.70 2.44 26.23
N CYS A 62 -9.47 2.03 25.90
CA CYS A 62 -8.29 2.28 26.72
C CYS A 62 -7.50 3.53 26.30
N GLY A 63 -7.87 4.16 25.18
CA GLY A 63 -7.16 5.32 24.64
C GLY A 63 -5.74 4.99 24.14
N TRP A 64 -5.49 3.75 23.71
CA TRP A 64 -4.17 3.34 23.23
C TRP A 64 -3.81 3.97 21.89
N SER A 65 -2.52 4.19 21.66
CA SER A 65 -2.04 4.55 20.33
C SER A 65 -2.02 3.33 19.41
N LEU A 66 -1.93 3.56 18.10
CA LEU A 66 -1.76 2.48 17.11
C LEU A 66 -0.49 1.67 17.38
N GLN A 67 0.58 2.34 17.84
CA GLN A 67 1.85 1.68 18.15
C GLN A 67 1.75 0.77 19.36
N ASP A 68 1.00 1.17 20.40
CA ASP A 68 0.82 0.35 21.61
C ASP A 68 0.05 -0.92 21.28
N ALA A 69 -1.05 -0.79 20.52
CA ALA A 69 -1.82 -1.94 20.06
C ALA A 69 -0.99 -2.91 19.20
N ARG A 70 -0.11 -2.39 18.33
CA ARG A 70 0.80 -3.21 17.51
C ARG A 70 1.79 -3.99 18.38
N ARG A 71 2.42 -3.34 19.37
CA ARG A 71 3.37 -3.99 20.28
C ARG A 71 2.73 -5.15 21.05
N ALA A 72 1.46 -4.98 21.42
CA ALA A 72 0.69 -5.97 22.16
C ALA A 72 0.29 -7.21 21.35
N THR A 73 0.06 -7.02 20.04
CA THR A 73 -0.70 -7.99 19.23
C THR A 73 0.03 -8.53 18.01
N VAL A 74 1.06 -7.84 17.53
CA VAL A 74 1.76 -8.20 16.30
C VAL A 74 3.12 -8.83 16.62
N PRO A 75 3.41 -10.05 16.11
CA PRO A 75 4.71 -10.68 16.31
C PRO A 75 5.82 -9.93 15.55
N LEU A 76 7.03 -10.01 16.12
CA LEU A 76 8.26 -9.48 15.55
C LEU A 76 8.84 -10.59 14.67
N MET A 77 9.14 -10.25 13.42
CA MET A 77 9.77 -11.14 12.44
C MET A 77 11.17 -10.65 12.12
N ASN A 78 12.06 -11.60 11.86
CA ASN A 78 13.38 -11.30 11.30
C ASN A 78 13.24 -11.14 9.78
N SER A 79 13.32 -9.90 9.31
CA SER A 79 13.46 -9.55 7.91
C SER A 79 14.93 -9.42 7.54
N SER A 80 15.26 -9.46 6.25
CA SER A 80 16.61 -9.14 5.74
C SER A 80 17.07 -7.74 6.11
N ALA A 81 16.14 -6.82 6.39
CA ALA A 81 16.40 -5.45 6.82
C ALA A 81 16.46 -5.27 8.36
N GLY A 82 16.28 -6.33 9.15
CA GLY A 82 16.26 -6.27 10.62
C GLY A 82 14.99 -6.87 11.23
N VAL A 83 14.78 -6.63 12.53
CA VAL A 83 13.58 -7.11 13.23
C VAL A 83 12.43 -6.14 12.99
N THR A 84 11.39 -6.58 12.30
CA THR A 84 10.22 -5.78 11.92
C THR A 84 8.92 -6.48 12.28
N TYR A 85 7.85 -5.73 12.53
CA TYR A 85 6.52 -6.32 12.72
C TYR A 85 5.98 -6.91 11.40
N ASN A 86 5.21 -7.99 11.49
CA ASN A 86 4.53 -8.52 10.31
C ASN A 86 3.41 -7.57 9.89
N GLN A 87 3.52 -7.01 8.69
CA GLN A 87 2.50 -6.12 8.13
C GLN A 87 1.32 -6.93 7.61
N CYS A 88 1.60 -8.03 6.88
CA CYS A 88 0.62 -8.69 6.03
C CYS A 88 -0.23 -9.79 6.66
N GLN A 89 0.12 -10.21 7.88
CA GLN A 89 -0.54 -11.31 8.56
C GLN A 89 -0.80 -10.94 10.01
N ARG A 90 -1.84 -11.54 10.56
CA ARG A 90 -2.20 -11.44 11.98
C ARG A 90 -2.10 -12.79 12.64
N LEU A 91 -2.04 -12.78 13.97
CA LEU A 91 -2.19 -14.01 14.75
C LEU A 91 -3.61 -14.57 14.59
N ASP A 92 -3.71 -15.87 14.40
CA ASP A 92 -4.99 -16.58 14.34
C ASP A 92 -5.48 -16.86 15.77
N MET A 93 -5.88 -15.80 16.45
CA MET A 93 -6.33 -15.84 17.84
C MET A 93 -7.50 -14.90 18.09
N ASP A 94 -8.37 -15.26 19.03
CA ASP A 94 -9.48 -14.42 19.46
C ASP A 94 -9.04 -13.53 20.62
N TRP A 95 -8.80 -12.24 20.33
CA TRP A 95 -8.38 -11.25 21.31
C TRP A 95 -9.45 -10.93 22.38
N ASN A 96 -10.72 -11.28 22.15
CA ASN A 96 -11.74 -11.14 23.19
C ASN A 96 -11.56 -12.17 24.31
N ALA A 97 -10.96 -13.32 24.00
CA ALA A 97 -10.79 -14.43 24.94
C ALA A 97 -9.47 -14.35 25.73
N THR A 98 -8.48 -13.57 25.27
CA THR A 98 -7.13 -13.51 25.84
C THR A 98 -6.96 -12.53 27.01
N GLY A 99 -8.02 -11.80 27.39
CA GLY A 99 -7.99 -10.95 28.59
C GLY A 99 -7.17 -9.67 28.43
N LEU A 100 -6.97 -9.18 27.20
CA LEU A 100 -6.32 -7.89 26.94
C LEU A 100 -7.12 -6.77 27.64
N THR A 101 -6.49 -6.07 28.57
CA THR A 101 -7.12 -5.02 29.40
C THR A 101 -6.30 -3.75 29.34
N CYS A 102 -6.91 -2.61 29.71
CA CYS A 102 -6.25 -1.31 29.66
C CYS A 102 -5.01 -1.21 30.57
N ASP A 103 -5.01 -1.95 31.68
CA ASP A 103 -3.95 -1.93 32.69
C ASP A 103 -2.74 -2.78 32.31
N ASN A 104 -2.90 -3.73 31.38
CA ASN A 104 -1.82 -4.58 30.89
C ASN A 104 -1.76 -4.56 29.36
N PRO A 105 -1.15 -3.50 28.78
CA PRO A 105 -1.06 -3.33 27.33
C PRO A 105 -0.13 -4.34 26.67
N GLU A 106 0.85 -4.87 27.41
CA GLU A 106 1.57 -6.04 26.98
C GLU A 106 0.69 -7.25 27.31
N SER A 107 0.25 -8.00 26.30
CA SER A 107 -0.34 -9.30 26.59
C SER A 107 0.63 -10.08 27.49
N GLU A 108 0.15 -10.87 28.45
CA GLU A 108 1.05 -11.73 29.28
C GLU A 108 1.90 -12.69 28.41
N LEU A 109 1.62 -12.76 27.11
CA LEU A 109 2.37 -13.44 26.10
C LEU A 109 3.65 -12.66 25.77
N ILE A 110 4.79 -13.28 26.09
CA ILE A 110 6.10 -12.78 25.69
C ILE A 110 6.19 -12.83 24.15
N GLN A 111 6.85 -11.86 23.52
CA GLN A 111 7.03 -11.83 22.06
C GLN A 111 7.53 -13.15 21.44
N ALA A 112 8.35 -13.90 22.18
CA ALA A 112 8.79 -15.23 21.81
C ALA A 112 7.63 -16.21 21.60
N GLN A 113 6.60 -16.15 22.45
CA GLN A 113 5.39 -16.96 22.32
C GLN A 113 4.54 -16.48 21.15
N LEU A 114 4.38 -15.17 20.93
CA LEU A 114 3.67 -14.63 19.76
C LEU A 114 4.29 -15.14 18.45
N SER A 115 5.62 -15.20 18.36
CA SER A 115 6.31 -15.66 17.15
C SER A 115 6.09 -17.15 16.84
N THR A 116 5.67 -17.95 17.82
CA THR A 116 5.36 -19.39 17.65
C THR A 116 3.90 -19.68 17.34
N LEU A 117 3.02 -18.69 17.49
CA LEU A 117 1.59 -18.86 17.26
C LEU A 117 1.26 -18.91 15.76
N PRO A 118 0.18 -19.62 15.38
CA PRO A 118 -0.26 -19.66 14.00
C PRO A 118 -0.66 -18.26 13.51
N MET A 119 -0.27 -17.96 12.27
CA MET A 119 -0.62 -16.70 11.61
C MET A 119 -1.59 -16.96 10.47
N THR A 120 -2.47 -15.99 10.22
CA THR A 120 -3.44 -16.00 9.14
C THR A 120 -3.44 -14.65 8.41
N GLY A 121 -4.01 -14.62 7.20
CA GLY A 121 -4.17 -13.38 6.46
C GLY A 121 -5.12 -12.40 7.16
N CYS A 122 -5.03 -11.11 6.84
CA CYS A 122 -5.97 -10.14 7.36
C CYS A 122 -7.39 -10.44 6.87
N ALA A 123 -8.32 -10.68 7.79
CA ALA A 123 -9.73 -10.95 7.48
C ALA A 123 -10.59 -9.67 7.50
N ASP A 124 -10.31 -8.77 8.44
CA ASP A 124 -11.14 -7.59 8.72
C ASP A 124 -10.57 -6.30 8.10
N GLY A 125 -9.75 -6.45 7.05
CA GLY A 125 -9.10 -5.35 6.35
C GLY A 125 -7.81 -4.87 7.02
N TRP A 126 -7.44 -3.63 6.73
CA TRP A 126 -6.14 -3.05 7.07
C TRP A 126 -6.28 -1.71 7.76
N GLU A 127 -5.43 -1.46 8.75
CA GLU A 127 -5.21 -0.14 9.31
C GLU A 127 -3.90 0.42 8.74
N TYR A 128 -4.02 1.58 8.10
CA TYR A 128 -2.90 2.27 7.47
C TYR A 128 -2.38 3.36 8.38
N ASP A 129 -1.05 3.43 8.50
CA ASP A 129 -0.36 4.53 9.14
C ASP A 129 0.08 5.51 8.06
N TYR A 130 -0.50 6.70 8.11
CA TYR A 130 -0.20 7.77 7.17
C TYR A 130 0.70 8.85 7.79
N GLU A 131 1.19 8.65 9.01
CA GLU A 131 2.16 9.57 9.60
C GLU A 131 3.44 9.60 8.75
N GLY A 132 3.90 10.80 8.39
CA GLY A 132 5.10 10.96 7.56
C GLY A 132 4.90 10.65 6.08
N ARG A 133 3.66 10.66 5.56
CA ARG A 133 3.36 10.38 4.15
C ARG A 133 4.20 11.23 3.17
N GLN A 134 5.27 10.63 2.66
CA GLN A 134 6.01 11.10 1.50
C GLN A 134 5.49 10.30 0.29
N SER A 135 4.52 10.85 -0.43
CA SER A 135 4.30 10.39 -1.80
C SER A 135 5.57 10.61 -2.62
N PHE A 136 5.73 9.87 -3.72
CA PHE A 136 6.84 10.09 -4.67
C PHE A 136 6.94 11.55 -5.15
N VAL A 137 5.85 12.32 -5.09
CA VAL A 137 5.79 13.75 -5.46
C VAL A 137 6.28 14.68 -4.35
N THR A 138 6.18 14.24 -3.10
CA THR A 138 6.46 15.06 -1.91
C THR A 138 7.82 14.74 -1.28
N GLU A 139 8.59 13.84 -1.88
CA GLU A 139 10.00 13.63 -1.54
C GLU A 139 10.81 14.77 -2.18
N VAL A 140 10.95 15.89 -1.46
CA VAL A 140 11.83 17.03 -1.80
C VAL A 140 12.63 17.44 -0.59
#